data_AF-A0A7V2EAN6-F1
#
_entry.id   AF-A0A7V2EAN6-F1
#
_cell.length_a   1.000
_cell.length_b   1.000
_cell.length_c   1.000
_cell.angle_alpha   90.00
_cell.angle_beta   90.00
_cell.angle_gamma   90.00
#
_symmetry.space_group_name_H-M   'P 1'
#
loop_
_entity.id
_entity.type
_entity.pdbx_description
1 polymer ?
#
loop_
_entity_poly.entity_id
_entity_poly.type
_entity_poly.pdbx_seq_one_letter_code
_entity_poly.pdbx_strand_id
1 'polypeptide(L)'
;MSDAGTPLPQHDSLGSPGQRPTDDAVRNPIRVAAVLLWSALLLTVTHLPPDHSLMRQLPDYPQGDKVVHGTLYGILGLLVWYGRRGRGRELALLLLLAAADEWTQPWFGRTADISDWLADGVGLTAALGLTSLFGQGGGNCRLRPYEPSRAAASRAADPDKHPAANPVVTGQPRANAD
;
A
#
# COMPACT_ATOMS: atom_id res chain seq x y z
N MET A 1 -9.85 64.29 1.56
CA MET A 1 -10.45 63.05 2.08
C MET A 1 -10.31 62.01 0.99
N SER A 2 -9.25 61.21 1.03
CA SER A 2 -9.02 60.11 0.10
C SER A 2 -8.60 58.92 0.95
N ASP A 3 -9.52 57.95 1.02
CA ASP A 3 -9.47 56.77 1.86
C ASP A 3 -8.63 55.71 1.15
N ALA A 4 -7.45 55.40 1.68
CA ALA A 4 -6.53 54.43 1.12
C ALA A 4 -6.95 53.02 1.55
N GLY A 5 -7.71 52.35 0.68
CA GLY A 5 -8.13 50.96 0.85
C GLY A 5 -6.92 50.04 1.05
N THR A 6 -6.83 49.45 2.24
CA THR A 6 -5.82 48.45 2.59
C THR A 6 -6.23 47.11 1.99
N PRO A 7 -5.40 46.44 1.17
CA PRO A 7 -5.74 45.12 0.64
C PRO A 7 -5.63 44.08 1.76
N LEU A 8 -6.71 43.33 1.99
CA LEU A 8 -6.74 42.24 2.96
C LEU A 8 -5.81 41.09 2.52
N PRO A 9 -5.14 40.42 3.47
CA PRO A 9 -4.30 39.26 3.17
C PRO A 9 -5.18 38.12 2.64
N GLN A 10 -4.91 37.70 1.41
CA GLN A 10 -5.45 36.46 0.86
C GLN A 10 -4.88 35.30 1.68
N HIS A 11 -5.71 34.69 2.51
CA HIS A 11 -5.40 33.42 3.13
C HIS A 11 -5.29 32.36 2.03
N ASP A 12 -4.05 32.06 1.65
CA ASP A 12 -3.72 30.91 0.84
C ASP A 12 -4.41 29.68 1.42
N SER A 13 -5.34 29.15 0.64
CA SER A 13 -6.08 27.95 0.95
C SER A 13 -5.07 26.82 1.15
N LEU A 14 -4.85 26.45 2.41
CA LEU A 14 -4.06 25.30 2.82
C LEU A 14 -4.51 24.11 1.99
N GLY A 15 -3.66 23.74 1.02
CA GLY A 15 -3.90 22.62 0.12
C GLY A 15 -4.30 21.40 0.93
N SER A 16 -5.41 20.78 0.53
CA SER A 16 -5.93 19.59 1.19
C SER A 16 -4.79 18.60 1.42
N PRO A 17 -4.52 18.21 2.68
CA PRO A 17 -3.43 17.31 2.98
C PRO A 17 -3.66 16.02 2.19
N GLY A 18 -2.64 15.65 1.42
CA GLY A 18 -2.68 14.57 0.45
C GLY A 18 -3.49 13.38 0.96
N GLN A 19 -4.58 13.09 0.23
CA GLN A 19 -5.32 11.85 0.37
C GLN A 19 -4.29 10.72 0.31
N ARG A 20 -4.05 10.07 1.46
CA ARG A 20 -3.17 8.92 1.51
C ARG A 20 -3.79 7.86 0.59
N PRO A 21 -3.01 7.19 -0.28
CA PRO A 21 -3.50 6.12 -1.16
C PRO A 21 -4.12 4.91 -0.44
N THR A 22 -4.30 4.97 0.88
CA THR A 22 -4.87 3.92 1.72
C THR A 22 -6.39 3.85 1.67
N ASP A 23 -7.06 4.94 1.26
CA ASP A 23 -8.52 5.03 1.35
C ASP A 23 -9.21 4.26 0.21
N ASP A 24 -8.60 4.20 -0.97
CA ASP A 24 -9.20 3.56 -2.16
C ASP A 24 -9.26 2.02 -2.04
N ALA A 25 -8.29 1.42 -1.34
CA ALA A 25 -8.23 -0.03 -1.17
C ALA A 25 -9.28 -0.57 -0.19
N VAL A 26 -9.71 0.24 0.79
CA VAL A 26 -10.78 -0.08 1.75
C VAL A 26 -12.16 0.19 1.15
N ARG A 27 -12.25 1.12 0.18
CA ARG A 27 -13.51 1.57 -0.44
C ARG A 27 -13.94 0.76 -1.66
N ASN A 28 -13.33 -0.39 -1.97
CA ASN A 28 -13.80 -1.23 -3.08
C ASN A 28 -14.90 -2.19 -2.59
N PRO A 29 -16.21 -1.86 -2.75
CA PRO A 29 -17.29 -2.68 -2.21
C PRO A 29 -17.34 -4.06 -2.86
N ILE A 30 -16.92 -4.18 -4.12
CA ILE A 30 -16.89 -5.45 -4.85
C ILE A 30 -15.89 -6.40 -4.19
N ARG A 31 -14.71 -5.90 -3.83
CA ARG A 31 -13.71 -6.71 -3.14
C ARG A 31 -14.18 -7.11 -1.75
N VAL A 32 -14.74 -6.16 -1.00
CA VAL A 32 -15.26 -6.44 0.35
C VAL A 32 -16.35 -7.52 0.26
N ALA A 33 -17.29 -7.39 -0.67
CA ALA A 33 -18.30 -8.40 -0.93
C ALA A 33 -17.68 -9.75 -1.32
N ALA A 34 -16.67 -9.76 -2.20
CA ALA A 34 -15.98 -10.99 -2.60
C ALA A 34 -15.30 -11.69 -1.42
N VAL A 35 -14.61 -10.94 -0.55
CA VAL A 35 -13.99 -11.47 0.67
C VAL A 35 -15.05 -12.05 1.60
N LEU A 36 -16.14 -11.32 1.85
CA LEU A 36 -17.20 -11.77 2.75
C LEU A 36 -17.92 -13.02 2.21
N LEU A 37 -18.27 -13.03 0.92
CA LEU A 37 -18.90 -14.17 0.26
C LEU A 37 -17.98 -15.39 0.28
N TRP A 38 -16.69 -15.19 0.01
CA TRP A 38 -15.71 -16.28 0.05
C TRP A 38 -15.51 -16.80 1.47
N SER A 39 -15.42 -15.93 2.48
CA SER A 39 -15.36 -16.35 3.88
C SER A 39 -16.59 -17.13 4.30
N ALA A 40 -17.79 -16.69 3.90
CA ALA A 40 -19.03 -17.43 4.19
C ALA A 40 -19.04 -18.82 3.52
N LEU A 41 -18.62 -18.90 2.26
CA LEU A 41 -18.49 -20.18 1.55
C LEU A 41 -17.46 -21.09 2.23
N LEU A 42 -16.29 -20.55 2.55
CA LEU A 42 -15.21 -21.26 3.23
C LEU A 42 -15.71 -21.88 4.53
N LEU A 43 -16.27 -21.05 5.43
CA LEU A 43 -16.80 -21.51 6.71
C LEU A 43 -17.92 -22.55 6.53
N THR A 44 -18.76 -22.40 5.51
CA THR A 44 -19.80 -23.38 5.20
C THR A 44 -19.18 -24.71 4.81
N VAL A 45 -18.18 -24.71 3.92
CA VAL A 45 -17.53 -25.92 3.42
C VAL A 45 -16.76 -26.64 4.54
N THR A 46 -16.04 -25.91 5.39
CA THR A 46 -15.26 -26.48 6.50
C THR A 46 -16.15 -27.03 7.62
N HIS A 47 -17.35 -26.48 7.80
CA HIS A 47 -18.32 -26.96 8.80
C HIS A 47 -19.34 -27.98 8.27
N LEU A 48 -19.22 -28.41 7.00
CA LEU A 48 -20.07 -29.49 6.51
C LEU A 48 -19.76 -30.79 7.29
N PRO A 49 -20.78 -31.47 7.82
CA PRO A 49 -20.62 -32.77 8.46
C PRO A 49 -19.84 -33.75 7.57
N PRO A 50 -19.04 -34.66 8.14
CA PRO A 50 -18.15 -35.54 7.37
C PRO A 50 -18.86 -36.34 6.26
N ASP A 51 -20.13 -36.70 6.47
CA ASP A 51 -20.96 -37.42 5.53
C ASP A 51 -21.39 -36.61 4.28
N HIS A 52 -21.38 -35.28 4.38
CA HIS A 52 -21.69 -34.33 3.31
C HIS A 52 -20.46 -33.54 2.83
N SER A 53 -19.28 -33.85 3.35
CA SER A 53 -18.04 -33.17 2.96
C SER A 53 -17.70 -33.44 1.49
N LEU A 54 -17.15 -32.43 0.81
CA LEU A 54 -16.63 -32.57 -0.55
C LEU A 54 -15.60 -33.71 -0.67
N MET A 55 -14.92 -34.03 0.43
CA MET A 55 -13.93 -35.11 0.54
C MET A 55 -14.49 -36.49 0.26
N ARG A 56 -15.72 -36.77 0.70
CA ARG A 56 -16.35 -38.08 0.46
C ARG A 56 -16.66 -38.31 -1.02
N GLN A 57 -16.69 -37.24 -1.82
CA GLN A 57 -16.95 -37.30 -3.26
C GLN A 57 -15.65 -37.41 -4.08
N LEU A 58 -14.48 -37.19 -3.48
CA LEU A 58 -13.18 -37.35 -4.13
C LEU A 58 -12.69 -38.81 -3.96
N PRO A 59 -12.16 -39.44 -5.01
CA PRO A 59 -11.54 -40.78 -4.92
C PRO A 59 -10.44 -40.75 -3.85
N ASP A 60 -10.35 -41.80 -3.00
CA ASP A 60 -9.44 -41.94 -1.85
C ASP A 60 -8.09 -41.23 -2.02
N TYR A 61 -8.06 -39.93 -1.77
CA TYR A 61 -6.88 -39.11 -1.85
C TYR A 61 -6.43 -38.85 -0.43
N PRO A 62 -5.48 -39.66 0.09
CA PRO A 62 -4.95 -39.42 1.42
C PRO A 62 -4.34 -38.02 1.40
N GLN A 63 -4.85 -37.12 2.25
CA GLN A 63 -4.54 -35.67 2.34
C GLN A 63 -5.39 -34.73 1.48
N GLY A 64 -6.47 -35.18 0.83
CA GLY A 64 -7.44 -34.29 0.17
C GLY A 64 -7.88 -33.18 1.12
N ASP A 65 -8.16 -33.62 2.35
CA ASP A 65 -8.30 -32.87 3.61
C ASP A 65 -7.76 -31.43 3.55
N LYS A 66 -6.44 -31.47 3.58
CA LYS A 66 -5.45 -30.39 3.69
C LYS A 66 -5.33 -29.58 2.41
N VAL A 67 -5.46 -30.22 1.25
CA VAL A 67 -5.38 -29.51 -0.04
C VAL A 67 -6.56 -28.55 -0.17
N VAL A 68 -7.77 -28.96 0.24
CA VAL A 68 -8.94 -28.08 0.22
C VAL A 68 -8.77 -26.94 1.22
N HIS A 69 -8.38 -27.23 2.46
CA HIS A 69 -8.06 -26.22 3.49
C HIS A 69 -7.07 -25.16 2.98
N GLY A 70 -5.89 -25.58 2.54
CA GLY A 70 -4.88 -24.69 1.99
C GLY A 70 -5.35 -23.92 0.75
N THR A 71 -6.17 -24.53 -0.11
CA THR A 71 -6.72 -23.86 -1.30
C THR A 71 -7.74 -22.78 -0.91
N LEU A 72 -8.67 -23.09 -0.01
CA LEU A 72 -9.70 -22.16 0.45
C LEU A 72 -9.09 -20.91 1.10
N TYR A 73 -8.16 -21.11 2.03
CA TYR A 73 -7.44 -20.02 2.68
C TYR A 73 -6.46 -19.30 1.76
N GLY A 74 -5.85 -20.00 0.80
CA GLY A 74 -5.04 -19.38 -0.25
C GLY A 74 -5.85 -18.39 -1.09
N ILE A 75 -7.04 -18.78 -1.57
CA ILE A 75 -7.93 -17.89 -2.33
C ILE A 75 -8.37 -16.70 -1.46
N LEU A 76 -8.70 -16.92 -0.18
CA LEU A 76 -9.03 -15.84 0.75
C LEU A 76 -7.88 -14.83 0.87
N GLY A 77 -6.64 -15.32 1.04
CA GLY A 77 -5.44 -14.49 1.07
C GLY A 77 -5.23 -13.70 -0.22
N LEU A 78 -5.48 -14.29 -1.39
CA LEU A 78 -5.40 -13.59 -2.67
C LEU A 78 -6.41 -12.45 -2.76
N LEU A 79 -7.68 -12.69 -2.39
CA LEU A 79 -8.72 -11.66 -2.38
C LEU A 79 -8.37 -10.48 -1.45
N VAL A 80 -7.76 -10.80 -0.30
CA VAL A 80 -7.32 -9.78 0.67
C VAL A 80 -6.14 -8.98 0.15
N TRP A 81 -5.07 -9.61 -0.35
CA TRP A 81 -3.80 -8.92 -0.66
C TRP A 81 -3.61 -8.48 -2.10
N TYR A 82 -4.43 -8.94 -3.06
CA TYR A 82 -4.24 -8.59 -4.46
C TYR A 82 -4.25 -7.07 -4.69
N GLY A 83 -3.15 -6.52 -5.21
CA GLY A 83 -3.01 -5.07 -5.45
C GLY A 83 -2.90 -4.19 -4.19
N ARG A 84 -2.67 -4.77 -3.00
CA ARG A 84 -2.53 -4.01 -1.73
C ARG A 84 -1.11 -4.06 -1.15
N ARG A 85 -0.75 -2.97 -0.46
CA ARG A 85 0.46 -2.84 0.38
C ARG A 85 0.08 -2.91 1.86
N GLY A 86 0.97 -3.44 2.70
CA GLY A 86 0.71 -3.74 4.12
C GLY A 86 -0.01 -5.08 4.28
N ARG A 87 0.66 -6.06 4.90
CA ARG A 87 0.22 -7.47 4.85
C ARG A 87 0.36 -8.27 6.15
N GLY A 88 1.17 -7.79 7.10
CA GLY A 88 1.47 -8.54 8.32
C GLY A 88 0.30 -8.65 9.30
N ARG A 89 -0.48 -7.56 9.48
CA ARG A 89 -1.63 -7.57 10.38
C ARG A 89 -2.74 -8.47 9.85
N GLU A 90 -3.00 -8.37 8.55
CA GLU A 90 -4.01 -9.19 7.87
C GLU A 90 -3.66 -10.67 7.96
N LEU A 91 -2.37 -11.03 7.82
CA LEU A 91 -1.94 -12.43 7.94
C LEU A 91 -2.25 -12.97 9.34
N ALA A 92 -1.92 -12.21 10.38
CA ALA A 92 -2.22 -12.60 11.75
C ALA A 92 -3.73 -12.78 11.98
N LEU A 93 -4.56 -11.86 11.47
CA LEU A 93 -6.02 -11.95 11.58
C LEU A 93 -6.59 -13.17 10.83
N LEU A 94 -6.06 -13.48 9.65
CA LEU A 94 -6.49 -14.64 8.87
C LEU A 94 -6.05 -15.96 9.50
N LEU A 95 -4.87 -16.02 10.12
CA LEU A 95 -4.42 -17.18 10.90
C LEU A 95 -5.26 -17.40 12.16
N LEU A 96 -5.69 -16.32 12.81
CA LEU A 96 -6.65 -16.39 13.92
C LEU A 96 -8.02 -16.86 13.45
N LEU A 97 -8.48 -16.41 12.27
CA LEU A 97 -9.70 -16.91 11.66
C LEU A 97 -9.60 -18.41 11.35
N ALA A 98 -8.48 -18.89 10.81
CA ALA A 98 -8.21 -20.31 10.59
C ALA A 98 -8.24 -21.11 11.91
N ALA A 99 -7.60 -20.60 12.95
CA ALA A 99 -7.63 -21.24 14.27
C ALA A 99 -9.05 -21.29 14.85
N ALA A 100 -9.85 -20.24 14.65
CA ALA A 100 -11.23 -20.19 15.10
C ALA A 100 -12.11 -21.17 14.32
N ASP A 101 -11.97 -21.25 12.99
CA ASP A 101 -12.67 -22.21 12.13
C ASP A 101 -12.43 -23.64 12.61
N GLU A 102 -11.17 -24.01 12.84
CA GLU A 102 -10.79 -25.34 13.32
C GLU A 102 -11.30 -25.62 14.74
N TRP A 103 -11.26 -24.62 15.62
CA TRP A 103 -11.80 -24.74 16.97
C TRP A 103 -13.31 -25.01 16.96
N THR A 104 -14.06 -24.40 16.03
CA THR A 104 -15.53 -24.50 16.00
C THR A 104 -16.05 -25.72 15.26
N GLN A 105 -15.25 -26.37 14.42
CA GLN A 105 -15.59 -27.60 13.69
C GLN A 105 -16.20 -28.73 14.54
N PRO A 106 -15.75 -29.01 15.78
CA PRO A 106 -16.36 -30.01 16.67
C PRO A 106 -17.85 -29.80 16.96
N TRP A 107 -18.35 -28.57 16.89
CA TRP A 107 -19.79 -28.29 17.05
C TRP A 107 -20.64 -28.83 15.90
N PHE A 108 -20.01 -29.25 14.79
CA PHE A 108 -20.64 -29.76 13.58
C PHE A 108 -20.26 -31.22 13.30
N GLY A 109 -19.73 -31.93 14.30
CA GLY A 109 -19.40 -33.36 14.19
C GLY A 109 -18.10 -33.64 13.42
N ARG A 110 -17.26 -32.63 13.21
CA ARG A 110 -15.89 -32.78 12.70
C ARG A 110 -14.87 -32.88 13.83
N THR A 111 -13.68 -33.32 13.51
CA THR A 111 -12.56 -33.38 14.46
C THR A 111 -11.62 -32.22 14.20
N ALA A 112 -11.29 -31.46 15.24
CA ALA A 112 -10.27 -30.43 15.14
C ALA A 112 -8.87 -31.08 14.94
N ASP A 113 -8.21 -30.78 13.84
CA ASP A 113 -6.88 -31.25 13.45
C ASP A 113 -5.93 -30.04 13.23
N ILE A 114 -4.88 -29.99 14.03
CA ILE A 114 -3.83 -28.96 13.91
C ILE A 114 -3.16 -28.95 12.53
N SER A 115 -3.16 -30.08 11.83
CA SER A 115 -2.55 -30.19 10.51
C SER A 115 -3.37 -29.50 9.41
N ASP A 116 -4.68 -29.32 9.60
CA ASP A 116 -5.53 -28.58 8.68
C ASP A 116 -5.35 -27.06 8.90
N TRP A 117 -5.22 -26.62 10.15
CA TRP A 117 -4.78 -25.25 10.47
C TRP A 117 -3.40 -24.91 9.88
N LEU A 118 -2.45 -25.86 9.89
CA LEU A 118 -1.16 -25.68 9.22
C LEU A 118 -1.31 -25.56 7.71
N ALA A 119 -2.21 -26.35 7.10
CA ALA A 119 -2.49 -26.27 5.67
C ALA A 119 -3.08 -24.90 5.30
N ASP A 120 -3.98 -24.35 6.12
CA ASP A 120 -4.51 -22.99 5.97
C ASP A 120 -3.39 -21.95 6.00
N GLY A 121 -2.46 -22.08 6.96
CA GLY A 121 -1.30 -21.22 7.08
C GLY A 121 -0.37 -21.28 5.86
N VAL A 122 -0.16 -22.46 5.29
CA VAL A 122 0.59 -22.64 4.03
C VAL A 122 -0.11 -21.94 2.88
N GLY A 123 -1.44 -22.09 2.76
CA GLY A 123 -2.26 -21.41 1.75
C GLY A 123 -2.15 -19.89 1.82
N LEU A 124 -2.33 -19.32 3.02
CA LEU A 124 -2.19 -17.88 3.26
C LEU A 124 -0.78 -17.38 2.93
N THR A 125 0.25 -18.10 3.35
CA THR A 125 1.64 -17.70 3.10
C THR A 125 1.98 -17.79 1.61
N ALA A 126 1.47 -18.79 0.90
CA ALA A 126 1.62 -18.92 -0.55
C ALA A 126 0.94 -17.75 -1.29
N ALA A 127 -0.29 -17.39 -0.92
CA ALA A 127 -1.01 -16.25 -1.50
C ALA A 127 -0.29 -14.92 -1.24
N LEU A 128 0.26 -14.75 -0.03
CA LEU A 128 1.07 -13.60 0.34
C LEU A 128 2.36 -13.53 -0.50
N GLY A 129 3.06 -14.65 -0.69
CA GLY A 129 4.22 -14.77 -1.56
C GLY A 129 3.87 -14.40 -3.00
N LEU A 130 2.80 -14.99 -3.54
CA LEU A 130 2.34 -14.76 -4.92
C LEU A 130 2.04 -13.27 -5.16
N THR A 131 1.26 -12.65 -4.28
CA THR A 131 0.94 -11.22 -4.39
C THR A 131 2.14 -10.31 -4.14
N SER A 132 3.20 -10.79 -3.47
CA SER A 132 4.48 -10.07 -3.35
C SER A 132 5.23 -10.05 -4.66
N LEU A 133 5.27 -11.18 -5.36
CA LEU A 133 5.93 -11.29 -6.65
C LEU A 133 5.22 -10.46 -7.73
N PHE A 134 3.89 -10.49 -7.79
CA PHE A 134 3.13 -9.75 -8.81
C PHE A 134 2.79 -8.31 -8.42
N GLY A 135 2.75 -7.98 -7.13
CA GLY A 135 2.42 -6.64 -6.63
C GLY A 135 3.57 -5.63 -6.63
N GLN A 136 4.81 -6.08 -6.88
CA GLN A 136 5.99 -5.20 -6.93
C GLN A 136 6.14 -4.41 -8.24
N GLY A 137 5.40 -4.74 -9.31
CA GLY A 137 5.53 -4.10 -10.62
C GLY A 137 5.08 -2.63 -10.73
N GLY A 138 4.58 -2.02 -9.64
CA GLY A 138 3.90 -0.72 -9.69
C GLY A 138 4.55 0.44 -8.92
N GLY A 139 5.80 0.36 -8.46
CA GLY A 139 6.37 1.52 -7.78
C GLY A 139 7.86 1.49 -7.54
N ASN A 140 8.62 2.16 -8.43
CA ASN A 140 9.52 3.26 -8.05
C ASN A 140 10.20 3.88 -9.28
N CYS A 141 9.42 4.41 -10.23
CA CYS A 141 9.81 5.65 -10.91
C CYS A 141 9.05 6.80 -10.24
N ARG A 142 9.24 6.94 -8.92
CA ARG A 142 9.00 8.24 -8.30
C ARG A 142 10.19 9.07 -8.74
N LEU A 143 10.09 9.67 -9.94
CA LEU A 143 10.85 10.86 -10.26
C LEU A 143 10.62 11.76 -9.04
N ARG A 144 11.64 11.89 -8.18
CA ARG A 144 11.69 13.03 -7.28
C ARG A 144 11.40 14.21 -8.22
N PRO A 145 10.35 15.00 -7.98
CA PRO A 145 10.25 16.29 -8.64
C PRO A 145 11.64 16.89 -8.53
N TYR A 146 12.24 17.21 -9.68
CA TYR A 146 13.48 17.96 -9.68
C TYR A 146 13.13 19.23 -8.93
N GLU A 147 13.43 19.28 -7.62
CA GLU A 147 13.48 20.53 -6.90
C GLU A 147 14.73 21.20 -7.46
N PRO A 148 14.61 22.25 -8.29
CA PRO A 148 15.76 23.08 -8.56
C PRO A 148 16.24 23.52 -7.18
N SER A 149 17.45 23.05 -6.83
CA SER A 149 18.12 23.34 -5.57
C SER A 149 17.82 24.78 -5.19
N ARG A 150 17.30 25.03 -3.97
CA ARG A 150 17.05 26.38 -3.42
C ARG A 150 18.22 27.36 -3.63
N ALA A 151 19.43 26.87 -3.91
CA ALA A 151 20.56 27.63 -4.40
C ALA A 151 20.27 28.49 -5.65
N ALA A 152 19.49 27.99 -6.63
CA ALA A 152 19.13 28.74 -7.83
C ALA A 152 18.09 29.85 -7.55
N ALA A 153 17.12 29.58 -6.67
CA ALA A 153 16.11 30.56 -6.27
C ALA A 153 16.69 31.70 -5.41
N SER A 154 17.75 31.44 -4.62
CA SER A 154 18.42 32.50 -3.86
C SER A 154 19.26 33.47 -4.71
N ARG A 155 19.61 33.10 -5.95
CA ARG A 155 20.38 33.96 -6.88
C ARG A 155 19.52 34.90 -7.71
N ALA A 156 18.21 34.69 -7.77
CA ALA A 156 17.30 35.52 -8.56
C ALA A 156 16.63 36.65 -7.76
N ALA A 157 16.86 36.73 -6.45
CA ALA A 157 16.18 37.67 -5.55
C ALA A 157 17.03 38.89 -5.10
N ASP A 158 18.22 39.11 -5.69
CA ASP A 158 19.05 40.29 -5.39
C ASP A 158 19.48 41.00 -6.69
N PRO A 159 18.60 41.82 -7.30
CA PRO A 159 18.95 42.67 -8.44
C PRO A 159 19.80 43.90 -8.06
N ASP A 160 20.10 44.13 -6.78
CA ASP A 160 20.70 45.39 -6.30
C ASP A 160 22.20 45.30 -5.99
N LYS A 161 22.86 44.15 -6.19
CA LYS A 161 24.32 44.06 -6.10
C LYS A 161 25.01 44.26 -7.45
N HIS A 162 24.91 45.48 -7.95
CA HIS A 162 25.92 46.05 -8.84
C HIS A 162 27.07 46.62 -8.00
N PRO A 163 28.27 46.01 -7.96
CA PRO A 163 29.44 46.73 -7.49
C PRO A 163 29.74 47.86 -8.49
N ALA A 164 29.77 49.09 -7.96
CA ALA A 164 30.16 50.28 -8.68
C ALA A 164 31.45 50.04 -9.47
N ALA A 165 31.38 50.35 -10.77
CA ALA A 165 32.54 50.42 -11.64
C ALA A 165 33.58 51.39 -11.05
N ASN A 166 34.78 50.88 -10.84
CA ASN A 166 35.93 51.66 -10.42
C ASN A 166 36.28 52.66 -11.54
N PRO A 167 36.37 53.97 -11.29
CA PRO A 167 36.79 54.91 -12.31
C PRO A 167 38.26 54.68 -12.64
N VAL A 168 38.52 54.35 -13.90
CA VAL A 168 39.85 54.32 -14.50
C VAL A 168 40.44 55.72 -14.39
N VAL A 169 41.44 55.86 -13.51
CA VAL A 169 42.26 57.07 -13.40
C VAL A 169 43.08 57.19 -14.68
N THR A 170 42.76 58.20 -15.48
CA THR A 170 43.51 58.64 -16.65
C THR A 170 44.87 59.20 -16.22
N GLY A 171 45.93 58.45 -16.50
CA GLY A 171 47.31 58.93 -16.40
C GLY A 171 47.63 59.87 -17.57
N GLN A 172 48.08 61.09 -17.24
CA GLN A 172 48.58 62.09 -18.17
C GLN A 172 49.83 61.62 -18.97
N PRO A 173 50.01 62.09 -20.20
CA PRO A 173 51.30 62.02 -20.90
C PRO A 173 52.25 63.11 -20.39
N ARG A 174 53.45 62.73 -19.94
CA ARG A 174 54.57 63.66 -19.79
C ARG A 174 55.31 63.78 -21.12
N ALA A 175 55.31 65.00 -21.65
CA ALA A 175 56.29 65.47 -22.61
C ALA A 175 57.71 65.46 -22.01
N ASN A 176 58.71 65.26 -22.88
CA ASN A 176 60.10 65.78 -22.87
C ASN A 176 60.76 65.11 -24.10
N ALA A 177 61.12 65.79 -25.20
CA ALA A 177 62.21 66.77 -25.35
C ALA A 177 63.53 66.21 -24.83
N ASP A 178 64.29 65.51 -25.68
CA ASP A 178 65.48 66.02 -26.39
C ASP A 178 66.04 64.96 -27.37
#